data_AF-A0A1M6KW66-F1
#
_entry.id   AF-A0A1M6KW66-F1
#
_cell.length_a   1.000
_cell.length_b   1.000
_cell.length_c   1.000
_cell.angle_alpha   90.00
_cell.angle_beta   90.00
_cell.angle_gamma   90.00
#
_symmetry.space_group_name_H-M   'P 1'
#
loop_
_entity.id
_entity.type
_entity.pdbx_description
1 polymer ?
#
loop_
_entity_poly.entity_id
_entity_poly.type
_entity_poly.pdbx_seq_one_letter_code
_entity_poly.pdbx_strand_id
1 'polypeptide(L)'
;MYRYFSKYKDRYNVQYAVIDMSGPFRSIIKTLFPRAQIVADKYHVVRQVAWAFENVRKAEQKKFHEQRRKYFKRSRKLLLKRPENLTPTEVDQVESMLRISERLRQAYVLKNEFYKVMDSKNSYEAKQRLARWNMLFYGYNLPEFNDC
;
A
#
# COMPACT_ATOMS: atom_id res chain seq x y z
N MET A 1 -11.67 -14.33 20.57
CA MET A 1 -11.11 -15.13 19.46
C MET A 1 -10.57 -16.48 19.92
N TYR A 2 -9.55 -16.53 20.77
CA TYR A 2 -8.95 -17.79 21.24
C TYR A 2 -9.99 -18.78 21.80
N ARG A 3 -10.75 -18.34 22.82
CA ARG A 3 -11.81 -19.14 23.46
C ARG A 3 -12.92 -19.62 22.50
N TYR A 4 -13.11 -18.94 21.37
CA TYR A 4 -14.11 -19.34 20.37
C TYR A 4 -13.58 -20.50 19.52
N PHE A 5 -12.41 -20.32 18.91
CA PHE A 5 -11.83 -21.31 18.01
C PHE A 5 -11.24 -22.54 18.72
N SER A 6 -10.82 -22.44 19.98
CA SER A 6 -10.31 -23.58 20.75
C SER A 6 -11.34 -24.69 20.98
N LYS A 7 -12.64 -24.40 20.82
CA LYS A 7 -13.72 -25.39 20.98
C LYS A 7 -13.84 -26.36 19.80
N TYR A 8 -13.30 -25.98 18.64
CA TYR A 8 -13.42 -26.71 17.39
C TYR A 8 -12.25 -27.69 17.23
N LYS A 9 -12.55 -28.99 17.09
CA LYS A 9 -11.54 -30.06 16.97
C LYS A 9 -10.89 -30.09 15.59
N ASP A 10 -11.61 -29.64 14.57
CA ASP A 10 -11.21 -29.55 13.16
C ASP A 10 -10.31 -28.34 12.85
N ARG A 11 -9.97 -27.51 13.84
CA ARG A 11 -9.03 -26.38 13.67
C ARG A 11 -7.65 -26.79 13.10
N TYR A 12 -7.26 -28.06 13.24
CA TYR A 12 -6.04 -28.60 12.64
C TYR A 12 -6.16 -28.87 11.13
N ASN A 13 -7.36 -28.84 10.57
CA ASN A 13 -7.61 -29.05 9.15
C ASN A 13 -7.58 -27.73 8.36
N VAL A 14 -7.51 -26.59 9.05
CA VAL A 14 -7.39 -25.28 8.40
C VAL A 14 -6.05 -25.20 7.67
N GLN A 15 -6.12 -24.95 6.36
CA GLN A 15 -4.95 -24.87 5.49
C GLN A 15 -4.38 -23.45 5.38
N TYR A 16 -5.24 -22.43 5.40
CA TYR A 16 -4.83 -21.04 5.25
C TYR A 16 -5.54 -20.14 6.26
N ALA A 17 -4.80 -19.20 6.84
CA ALA A 17 -5.34 -18.15 7.69
C ALA A 17 -4.90 -16.80 7.13
N VAL A 18 -5.84 -16.06 6.55
CA VAL A 18 -5.62 -14.69 6.06
C VAL A 18 -5.84 -13.75 7.22
N ILE A 19 -4.81 -12.97 7.56
CA ILE A 19 -4.82 -12.12 8.75
C ILE A 19 -4.21 -10.76 8.46
N ASP A 20 -4.51 -9.80 9.33
CA ASP A 20 -3.77 -8.54 9.34
C ASP A 20 -2.27 -8.76 9.64
N MET A 21 -1.46 -7.71 9.48
CA MET A 21 -0.01 -7.79 9.72
C MET A 21 0.36 -7.65 11.21
N SER A 22 -0.57 -7.87 12.14
CA SER A 22 -0.33 -7.72 13.58
C SER A 22 0.45 -8.91 14.15
N GLY A 23 1.61 -8.63 14.76
CA GLY A 23 2.45 -9.63 15.42
C GLY A 23 1.73 -10.43 16.52
N PRO A 24 1.03 -9.77 17.47
CA PRO A 24 0.22 -10.46 18.47
C PRO A 24 -0.86 -11.37 17.86
N PHE A 25 -1.53 -10.91 16.80
CA PHE A 25 -2.59 -11.66 16.14
C PHE A 25 -2.04 -12.89 15.42
N ARG A 26 -0.91 -12.73 14.72
CA ARG A 26 -0.16 -13.84 14.12
C ARG A 26 0.20 -14.92 15.14
N SER A 27 0.60 -14.51 16.35
CA SER A 27 0.95 -15.45 17.43
C SER A 27 -0.26 -16.26 17.90
N ILE A 28 -1.40 -15.61 18.10
CA ILE A 28 -2.66 -16.27 18.47
C ILE A 28 -3.10 -17.25 17.38
N ILE A 29 -3.00 -16.85 16.12
CA ILE A 29 -3.42 -17.65 14.95
C ILE A 29 -2.54 -18.88 14.79
N LYS A 30 -1.23 -18.78 15.03
CA LYS A 30 -0.34 -19.95 15.08
C LYS A 30 -0.76 -20.97 16.14
N THR A 31 -1.18 -20.51 17.32
CA THR A 31 -1.64 -21.41 18.39
C THR A 31 -2.98 -22.06 18.05
N LEU A 32 -3.89 -21.33 17.42
CA LEU A 32 -5.22 -21.81 17.06
C LEU A 32 -5.22 -22.73 15.85
N PHE A 33 -4.41 -22.43 14.84
CA PHE A 33 -4.37 -23.13 13.56
C PHE A 33 -2.92 -23.51 13.21
N PRO A 34 -2.30 -24.44 13.95
CA PRO A 34 -0.86 -24.70 13.86
C PRO A 34 -0.41 -25.30 12.51
N ARG A 35 -1.34 -25.89 11.75
CA ARG A 35 -1.08 -26.42 10.40
C ARG A 35 -1.39 -25.43 9.27
N ALA A 36 -2.01 -24.30 9.59
CA ALA A 36 -2.40 -23.33 8.58
C ALA A 36 -1.21 -22.49 8.14
N GLN A 37 -1.08 -22.28 6.84
CA GLN A 37 -0.22 -21.24 6.29
C GLN A 37 -0.84 -19.88 6.57
N ILE A 38 -0.08 -19.02 7.24
CA ILE A 38 -0.51 -17.66 7.56
C ILE A 38 -0.19 -16.74 6.37
N VAL A 39 -1.21 -16.08 5.85
CA VAL A 39 -1.13 -15.19 4.70
C VAL A 39 -1.49 -13.77 5.15
N ALA A 40 -0.68 -12.79 4.78
CA ALA A 40 -1.00 -11.39 5.03
C ALA A 40 -2.16 -10.94 4.14
N ASP A 41 -3.14 -10.27 4.72
CA ASP A 41 -4.27 -9.70 4.00
C ASP A 41 -3.79 -8.60 3.02
N LYS A 42 -4.14 -8.75 1.74
CA LYS A 42 -3.77 -7.84 0.65
C LYS A 42 -4.23 -6.40 0.90
N TYR A 43 -5.40 -6.18 1.52
CA TYR A 43 -5.89 -4.85 1.82
C TYR A 43 -4.95 -4.13 2.79
N HIS A 44 -4.51 -4.81 3.85
CA HIS A 44 -3.61 -4.22 4.85
C HIS A 44 -2.23 -3.89 4.26
N VAL A 45 -1.70 -4.74 3.38
CA VAL A 45 -0.44 -4.50 2.67
C VAL A 45 -0.53 -3.27 1.77
N VAL A 46 -1.54 -3.21 0.89
CA VAL A 46 -1.75 -2.08 -0.03
C VAL A 46 -2.00 -0.77 0.74
N ARG A 47 -2.70 -0.86 1.88
CA ARG A 47 -3.04 0.30 2.70
C ARG A 47 -1.81 0.99 3.28
N GLN A 48 -0.74 0.27 3.64
CA GLN A 48 0.49 0.89 4.15
C GLN A 48 1.09 1.84 3.13
N VAL A 49 1.25 1.38 1.89
CA VAL A 49 1.81 2.18 0.80
C VAL A 49 0.90 3.37 0.44
N ALA A 50 -0.42 3.17 0.48
CA ALA A 50 -1.37 4.26 0.28
C ALA A 50 -1.27 5.33 1.39
N TRP A 51 -1.04 4.92 2.65
CA TRP A 51 -0.84 5.84 3.76
C TRP A 51 0.50 6.59 3.67
N ALA A 52 1.57 5.90 3.31
CA ALA A 52 2.88 6.52 3.05
C ALA A 52 2.76 7.62 1.99
N PHE A 53 2.10 7.33 0.87
CA PHE A 53 1.81 8.33 -0.16
C PHE A 53 0.98 9.50 0.36
N GLU A 54 -0.11 9.25 1.09
CA GLU A 54 -0.93 10.32 1.68
C GLU A 54 -0.15 11.18 2.67
N ASN A 55 0.80 10.62 3.40
CA ASN A 55 1.66 11.35 4.33
C ASN A 55 2.60 12.29 3.57
N VAL A 56 3.25 11.83 2.50
CA VAL A 56 4.03 12.71 1.61
C VAL A 56 3.15 13.81 1.03
N ARG A 57 1.97 13.46 0.49
CA ARG A 57 1.05 14.44 -0.09
C ARG A 57 0.64 15.52 0.91
N LYS A 58 0.33 15.15 2.16
CA LYS A 58 0.00 16.09 3.23
C LYS A 58 1.19 16.96 3.59
N ALA A 59 2.40 16.40 3.67
CA ALA A 59 3.62 17.15 3.97
C ALA A 59 3.92 18.20 2.88
N GLU A 60 3.87 17.81 1.61
CA GLU A 60 4.07 18.73 0.49
C GLU A 60 2.99 19.80 0.41
N GLN A 61 1.73 19.41 0.64
CA GLN A 61 0.60 20.34 0.61
C GLN A 61 0.68 21.45 1.68
N LYS A 62 1.32 21.18 2.84
CA LYS A 62 1.52 22.20 3.88
C LYS A 62 2.42 23.35 3.41
N LYS A 63 3.32 23.10 2.44
CA LYS A 63 4.24 24.09 1.87
C LYS A 63 3.54 25.07 0.92
N PHE A 64 2.33 24.75 0.45
CA PHE A 64 1.61 25.57 -0.52
C PHE A 64 0.79 26.69 0.13
N HIS A 65 0.65 27.81 -0.59
CA HIS A 65 -0.34 28.85 -0.31
C HIS A 65 -1.78 28.30 -0.33
N GLU A 66 -2.69 28.99 0.36
CA GLU A 66 -4.03 28.51 0.68
C GLU A 66 -4.83 28.01 -0.53
N GLN A 67 -4.84 28.75 -1.64
CA GLN A 67 -5.61 28.39 -2.83
C GLN A 67 -5.14 27.04 -3.42
N ARG A 68 -3.83 26.88 -3.61
CA ARG A 68 -3.23 25.63 -4.10
C ARG A 68 -3.42 24.50 -3.10
N ARG A 69 -3.33 24.79 -1.80
CA ARG A 69 -3.65 23.84 -0.73
C ARG A 69 -5.08 23.31 -0.86
N LYS A 70 -6.09 24.18 -1.07
CA LYS A 70 -7.49 23.78 -1.25
C LYS A 70 -7.68 22.92 -2.50
N TYR A 71 -7.05 23.29 -3.63
CA TYR A 71 -7.08 22.50 -4.86
C TYR A 71 -6.55 21.08 -4.63
N PHE A 72 -5.35 20.91 -4.05
CA PHE A 72 -4.77 19.59 -3.77
C PHE A 72 -5.61 18.74 -2.81
N LYS A 73 -6.29 19.37 -1.84
CA LYS A 73 -7.20 18.65 -0.93
C LYS A 73 -8.39 18.07 -1.70
N ARG A 74 -9.00 18.87 -2.58
CA ARG A 74 -10.18 18.50 -3.37
C ARG A 74 -9.83 17.46 -4.44
N SER A 75 -8.66 17.59 -5.07
CA SER A 75 -8.18 16.70 -6.14
C SER A 75 -7.43 15.46 -5.66
N ARG A 76 -7.40 15.17 -4.33
CA ARG A 76 -6.65 14.02 -3.79
C ARG A 76 -7.05 12.68 -4.42
N LYS A 77 -8.33 12.53 -4.80
CA LYS A 77 -8.85 11.30 -5.40
C LYS A 77 -8.17 10.97 -6.73
N LEU A 78 -7.77 12.00 -7.50
CA LEU A 78 -7.06 11.83 -8.76
C LEU A 78 -5.70 11.16 -8.53
N LEU A 79 -4.97 11.63 -7.52
CA LEU A 79 -3.67 11.08 -7.15
C LEU A 79 -3.75 9.66 -6.54
N LEU A 80 -4.91 9.30 -5.96
CA LEU A 80 -5.12 7.95 -5.40
C LEU A 80 -5.57 6.95 -6.48
N LYS A 81 -6.24 7.41 -7.53
CA LYS A 81 -6.71 6.59 -8.66
C LYS A 81 -5.53 5.84 -9.30
N ARG A 82 -5.83 4.66 -9.84
CA ARG A 82 -4.89 3.93 -10.69
C ARG A 82 -4.74 4.67 -12.02
N PRO A 83 -3.52 4.78 -12.59
CA PRO A 83 -3.30 5.47 -13.86
C PRO A 83 -4.20 4.97 -14.99
N GLU A 84 -4.41 3.65 -15.08
CA GLU A 84 -5.28 3.01 -16.07
C GLU A 84 -6.76 3.43 -16.00
N ASN A 85 -7.18 4.00 -14.86
CA ASN A 85 -8.57 4.42 -14.65
C ASN A 85 -8.75 5.93 -14.81
N LEU A 86 -7.69 6.69 -15.09
CA LEU A 86 -7.79 8.14 -15.31
C LEU A 86 -8.35 8.44 -16.71
N THR A 87 -9.24 9.42 -16.82
CA THR A 87 -9.60 9.99 -18.12
C THR A 87 -8.46 10.86 -18.66
N PRO A 88 -8.40 11.17 -19.97
CA PRO A 88 -7.35 12.04 -20.51
C PRO A 88 -7.23 13.37 -19.77
N THR A 89 -8.36 14.01 -19.45
CA THR A 89 -8.37 15.27 -18.67
C THR A 89 -7.87 15.08 -17.24
N GLU A 90 -8.15 13.93 -16.60
CA GLU A 90 -7.62 13.63 -15.27
C GLU A 90 -6.11 13.36 -15.32
N VAL A 91 -5.58 12.78 -16.40
CA VAL A 91 -4.14 12.59 -16.60
C VAL A 91 -3.43 13.94 -16.65
N ASP A 92 -3.93 14.90 -17.43
CA ASP A 92 -3.36 16.25 -17.52
C ASP A 92 -3.35 16.96 -16.15
N GLN A 93 -4.43 16.79 -15.37
CA GLN A 93 -4.52 17.33 -14.01
C GLN A 93 -3.51 16.67 -13.07
N VAL A 94 -3.39 15.34 -13.09
CA VAL A 94 -2.41 14.62 -12.28
C VAL A 94 -1.00 15.06 -12.65
N GLU A 95 -0.68 15.15 -13.94
CA GLU A 95 0.65 15.59 -14.39
C GLU A 95 0.96 17.00 -13.89
N SER A 96 0.01 17.93 -14.05
CA SER A 96 0.13 19.30 -13.54
C SER A 96 0.35 19.34 -12.03
N MET A 97 -0.31 18.46 -11.27
CA MET A 97 -0.12 18.34 -9.82
C MET A 97 1.26 17.80 -9.46
N LEU A 98 1.77 16.81 -10.20
CA LEU A 98 3.05 16.16 -9.92
C LEU A 98 4.25 17.00 -10.37
N ARG A 99 4.09 17.91 -11.34
CA ARG A 99 5.13 18.89 -11.75
C ARG A 99 5.50 19.87 -10.63
N ILE A 100 4.65 20.05 -9.64
CA ILE A 100 4.83 21.04 -8.57
C ILE A 100 5.82 20.55 -7.50
N SER A 101 5.98 19.24 -7.32
CA SER A 101 6.87 18.68 -6.30
C SER A 101 7.47 17.36 -6.78
N GLU A 102 8.80 17.34 -6.87
CA GLU A 102 9.59 16.14 -7.13
C GLU A 102 9.25 15.03 -6.13
N ARG A 103 9.23 15.38 -4.83
CA ARG A 103 8.94 14.44 -3.74
C ARG A 103 7.56 13.81 -3.90
N LEU A 104 6.56 14.61 -4.28
CA LEU A 104 5.21 14.10 -4.54
C LEU A 104 5.17 13.17 -5.76
N ARG A 105 5.90 13.50 -6.83
CA ARG A 105 6.01 12.67 -8.02
C ARG A 105 6.64 11.32 -7.72
N GLN A 106 7.75 11.32 -6.98
CA GLN A 106 8.43 10.10 -6.54
C GLN A 106 7.51 9.22 -5.67
N ALA A 107 6.80 9.81 -4.71
CA ALA A 107 5.83 9.08 -3.90
C ALA A 107 4.68 8.48 -4.73
N TYR A 108 4.20 9.22 -5.74
CA TYR A 108 3.18 8.73 -6.67
C TYR A 108 3.69 7.53 -7.48
N VAL A 109 4.95 7.57 -7.94
CA VAL A 109 5.59 6.43 -8.62
C VAL A 109 5.66 5.22 -7.68
N LEU A 110 6.18 5.36 -6.46
CA LEU A 110 6.28 4.25 -5.50
C LEU A 110 4.93 3.59 -5.23
N LYS A 111 3.88 4.38 -5.01
CA LYS A 111 2.53 3.85 -4.80
C LYS A 111 2.07 2.99 -5.98
N ASN A 112 2.19 3.51 -7.20
CA ASN A 112 1.66 2.83 -8.38
C ASN A 112 2.53 1.62 -8.80
N GLU A 113 3.85 1.69 -8.62
CA GLU A 113 4.73 0.52 -8.83
C GLU A 113 4.44 -0.58 -7.82
N PHE A 114 4.13 -0.25 -6.56
CA PHE A 114 3.73 -1.26 -5.58
C PHE A 114 2.39 -1.92 -5.96
N TYR A 115 1.44 -1.15 -6.50
CA TYR A 115 0.17 -1.73 -6.96
C TYR A 115 0.43 -2.78 -8.05
N LYS A 116 1.40 -2.56 -8.94
CA LYS A 116 1.84 -3.58 -9.90
C LYS A 116 2.39 -4.82 -9.20
N VAL A 117 3.16 -4.69 -8.12
CA VAL A 117 3.60 -5.86 -7.32
C VAL A 117 2.38 -6.67 -6.87
N MET A 118 1.34 -6.00 -6.36
CA MET A 118 0.13 -6.65 -5.84
C MET A 118 -0.79 -7.23 -6.92
N ASP A 119 -0.58 -6.87 -8.19
CA ASP A 119 -1.31 -7.40 -9.34
C ASP A 119 -0.53 -8.50 -10.09
N SER A 120 0.56 -8.99 -9.50
CA SER A 120 1.35 -10.09 -10.07
C SER A 120 0.54 -11.39 -10.11
N LYS A 121 0.68 -12.16 -11.18
CA LYS A 121 -0.07 -13.42 -11.37
C LYS A 121 0.53 -14.58 -10.58
N ASN A 122 1.83 -14.50 -10.28
CA ASN A 122 2.57 -15.55 -9.58
C ASN A 122 3.75 -14.97 -8.79
N SER A 123 4.38 -15.82 -7.97
CA SER A 123 5.47 -15.44 -7.08
C SER A 123 6.74 -15.02 -7.81
N TYR A 124 6.99 -15.54 -9.02
CA TYR A 124 8.15 -15.15 -9.84
C TYR A 124 8.01 -13.69 -10.32
N GLU A 125 6.87 -13.36 -10.91
CA GLU A 125 6.56 -11.99 -11.35
C GLU A 125 6.53 -11.01 -10.15
N ALA A 126 5.95 -11.43 -9.02
CA ALA A 126 5.91 -10.62 -7.80
C ALA A 126 7.31 -10.27 -7.29
N LYS A 127 8.25 -11.24 -7.28
CA LYS A 127 9.64 -11.01 -6.87
C LYS A 127 10.35 -10.00 -7.78
N GLN A 128 10.15 -10.10 -9.10
CA GLN A 128 10.76 -9.16 -10.05
C GLN A 128 10.22 -7.74 -9.87
N ARG A 129 8.89 -7.59 -9.77
CA ARG A 129 8.26 -6.29 -9.55
C ARG A 129 8.65 -5.70 -8.19
N LEU A 130 8.74 -6.53 -7.14
CA LEU A 130 9.17 -6.09 -5.82
C LEU A 130 10.64 -5.65 -5.82
N ALA A 131 11.53 -6.35 -6.53
CA ALA A 131 12.92 -5.93 -6.67
C ALA A 131 13.04 -4.55 -7.34
N ARG A 132 12.25 -4.31 -8.41
CA ARG A 132 12.15 -2.99 -9.05
C ARG A 132 11.62 -1.93 -8.08
N TRP A 133 10.58 -2.26 -7.33
CA TRP A 133 10.02 -1.34 -6.35
C TRP A 133 11.04 -0.97 -5.27
N ASN A 134 11.78 -1.96 -4.73
CA ASN A 134 12.85 -1.73 -3.75
C ASN A 134 13.95 -0.82 -4.31
N MET A 135 14.36 -1.00 -5.57
CA MET A 135 15.33 -0.12 -6.22
C MET A 135 14.85 1.34 -6.25
N LEU A 136 13.57 1.57 -6.59
CA LEU A 136 12.99 2.91 -6.58
C LEU A 136 12.87 3.47 -5.16
N PHE A 137 12.46 2.64 -4.20
CA PHE A 137 12.34 3.03 -2.79
C PHE A 137 13.68 3.52 -2.23
N TYR A 138 14.76 2.75 -2.42
CA TYR A 138 16.10 3.16 -1.99
C TYR A 138 16.60 4.39 -2.75
N GLY A 139 16.29 4.50 -4.05
CA GLY A 139 16.70 5.64 -4.87
C GLY A 139 16.01 6.96 -4.50
N TYR A 140 14.72 6.92 -4.16
CA TYR A 140 13.96 8.13 -3.79
C TYR A 140 14.10 8.51 -2.31
N ASN A 141 14.44 7.55 -1.44
CA ASN A 141 14.73 7.76 -0.03
C ASN A 141 13.63 8.59 0.69
N LEU A 142 12.39 8.13 0.56
CA LEU A 142 11.22 8.75 1.19
C LEU A 142 10.92 8.06 2.53
N PRO A 143 11.19 8.71 3.69
CA PRO A 143 11.09 8.05 4.99
C PRO A 143 9.67 7.58 5.33
N GLU A 144 8.63 8.20 4.76
CA GLU A 144 7.24 7.78 4.93
C GLU A 144 6.97 6.35 4.42
N PHE A 145 7.84 5.80 3.57
CA PHE A 145 7.73 4.44 3.03
C PHE A 145 8.58 3.41 3.79
N ASN A 146 9.33 3.79 4.82
CA ASN A 146 10.21 2.86 5.55
C ASN A 146 9.44 1.73 6.28
N ASP A 147 8.19 2.00 6.66
CA ASP A 147 7.31 1.06 7.35
C ASP A 147 6.47 0.19 6.39
N CYS A 148 6.70 0.32 5.07
CA CYS A 148 5.94 -0.37 4.02
C CYS A 148 6.53 -1.72 3.62
#